data_AF-A0A1S3CTY9-F1
#
_entry.id   AF-A0A1S3CTY9-F1
#
_cell.length_a   1.000
_cell.length_b   1.000
_cell.length_c   1.000
_cell.angle_alpha   90.00
_cell.angle_beta   90.00
_cell.angle_gamma   90.00
#
_symmetry.space_group_name_H-M   'P 1'
#
loop_
_entity.id
_entity.type
_entity.pdbx_description
1 polymer ?
#
loop_
_entity_poly.entity_id
_entity_poly.type
_entity_poly.pdbx_seq_one_letter_code
_entity_poly.pdbx_strand_id
1 'polypeptide(L)'
;MLLSSLAGIQEGKDAIVEEGGIAALVEAIEDGLVKGKEFAVLTLLQLCVESVRDPGLLVSEGGIPPLVALSHTGSVRAKHKAETLLGYLR
;
A
#
# COMPACT_ATOMS: atom_id res chain seq x y z
N MET A 1 10.90 7.88 17.63
CA MET A 1 11.35 6.51 17.27
C MET A 1 10.40 5.44 17.83
N LEU A 2 9.08 5.53 17.57
CA LEU A 2 8.11 4.55 18.11
C LEU A 2 7.03 4.08 17.11
N LEU A 3 7.07 4.52 15.85
CA LEU A 3 6.11 4.06 14.83
C LEU A 3 6.57 2.82 14.06
N SER A 4 7.85 2.43 14.18
CA SER A 4 8.42 1.34 13.39
C SER A 4 8.07 -0.07 13.87
N SER A 5 7.46 -0.21 15.05
CA SER A 5 7.16 -1.54 15.63
C SER A 5 5.69 -1.97 15.52
N LEU A 6 4.77 -1.06 15.19
CA LEU A 6 3.34 -1.39 15.14
C LEU A 6 2.92 -2.00 13.79
N ALA A 7 3.65 -1.71 12.71
CA ALA A 7 3.37 -2.26 11.37
C ALA A 7 3.61 -3.78 11.24
N GLY A 8 4.23 -4.41 12.25
CA GLY A 8 4.46 -5.87 12.29
C GLY A 8 3.33 -6.68 12.91
N ILE A 9 2.32 -6.03 13.50
CA ILE A 9 1.24 -6.68 14.25
C ILE A 9 -0.07 -6.44 13.50
N GLN A 10 -0.89 -7.48 13.35
CA GLN A 10 -2.20 -7.42 12.66
C GLN A 10 -3.04 -6.23 13.17
N GLU A 11 -2.97 -5.89 14.46
CA GLU A 11 -3.66 -4.75 15.04
C GLU A 11 -3.20 -3.39 14.48
N GLY A 12 -1.90 -3.23 14.17
CA GLY A 12 -1.40 -1.99 13.56
C GLY A 12 -1.86 -1.85 12.11
N LYS A 13 -1.98 -2.97 11.38
CA LYS A 13 -2.56 -2.99 10.03
C LYS A 13 -4.04 -2.66 10.06
N ASP A 14 -4.77 -3.17 11.06
CA ASP A 14 -6.20 -2.91 11.18
C ASP A 14 -6.51 -1.48 11.60
N ALA A 15 -5.74 -0.92 12.54
CA ALA A 15 -5.82 0.49 12.92
C ALA A 15 -5.52 1.44 11.76
N ILE A 16 -4.50 1.13 10.93
CA ILE A 16 -4.19 1.93 9.73
C ILE A 16 -5.41 2.01 8.82
N VAL A 17 -6.12 0.92 8.57
CA VAL A 17 -7.28 0.98 7.67
C VAL A 17 -8.51 1.58 8.33
N GLU A 18 -8.78 1.31 9.62
CA GLU A 18 -9.91 1.92 10.34
C GLU A 18 -9.81 3.44 10.42
N GLU A 19 -8.60 4.00 10.44
CA GLU A 19 -8.35 5.45 10.40
C GLU A 19 -8.30 6.04 8.98
N GLY A 20 -8.71 5.29 7.95
CA GLY A 20 -8.66 5.77 6.56
C GLY A 20 -7.26 5.76 5.94
N GLY A 21 -6.34 4.99 6.50
CA GLY A 21 -4.94 4.92 6.06
C GLY A 21 -4.73 4.33 4.67
N ILE A 22 -5.73 3.71 4.03
CA ILE A 22 -5.62 3.34 2.61
C ILE A 22 -5.40 4.59 1.75
N ALA A 23 -6.20 5.65 1.94
CA ALA A 23 -6.04 6.90 1.22
C ALA A 23 -4.65 7.53 1.49
N ALA A 24 -4.21 7.55 2.76
CA ALA A 24 -2.89 8.04 3.13
C ALA A 24 -1.73 7.22 2.52
N LEU A 25 -1.90 5.90 2.38
CA LEU A 25 -0.93 5.04 1.71
C LEU A 25 -0.90 5.26 0.20
N VAL A 26 -2.05 5.53 -0.42
CA VAL A 26 -2.14 5.90 -1.84
C VAL A 26 -1.44 7.23 -2.08
N GLU A 27 -1.71 8.25 -1.27
CA GLU A 27 -1.03 9.55 -1.32
C GLU A 27 0.49 9.40 -1.10
N ALA A 28 0.90 8.54 -0.15
CA ALA A 28 2.31 8.25 0.07
C ALA A 28 2.99 7.56 -1.12
N ILE A 29 2.26 6.87 -2.00
CA ILE A 29 2.80 6.32 -3.24
C ILE A 29 2.97 7.42 -4.30
N GLU A 30 2.06 8.38 -4.34
CA GLU A 30 2.13 9.53 -5.25
C GLU A 30 3.27 10.47 -4.87
N ASP A 31 3.29 10.97 -3.63
CA ASP A 31 4.14 12.09 -3.20
C ASP A 31 5.26 11.68 -2.23
N GLY A 32 5.29 10.43 -1.77
CA GLY A 32 6.29 9.98 -0.80
C GLY A 32 7.71 9.88 -1.36
N LEU A 33 8.69 9.85 -0.45
CA LEU A 33 10.08 9.53 -0.78
C LEU A 33 10.20 8.07 -1.25
N VAL A 34 11.25 7.74 -2.03
CA VAL A 34 11.49 6.39 -2.58
C VAL A 34 11.30 5.27 -1.54
N LYS A 35 11.84 5.45 -0.32
CA LYS A 35 11.68 4.49 0.79
C LYS A 35 10.25 4.44 1.33
N GLY A 36 9.57 5.59 1.38
CA GLY A 36 8.16 5.69 1.79
C GLY A 36 7.23 4.99 0.80
N LYS A 37 7.45 5.17 -0.51
CA LYS A 37 6.70 4.50 -1.56
C LYS A 37 6.80 2.97 -1.48
N GLU A 38 8.02 2.46 -1.25
CA GLU A 38 8.25 1.01 -1.08
C GLU A 38 7.55 0.45 0.16
N PHE A 39 7.55 1.20 1.27
CA PHE A 39 6.84 0.83 2.48
C PHE A 39 5.32 0.87 2.25
N ALA A 40 4.81 1.93 1.63
CA ALA A 40 3.38 2.10 1.40
C ALA A 40 2.79 0.99 0.51
N VAL A 41 3.46 0.66 -0.60
CA VAL A 41 3.02 -0.44 -1.47
C VAL A 41 3.14 -1.80 -0.78
N LEU A 42 4.13 -2.00 0.10
CA LEU A 42 4.23 -3.22 0.90
C LEU A 42 3.06 -3.34 1.87
N THR A 43 2.72 -2.27 2.59
CA THR A 43 1.59 -2.26 3.52
C THR A 43 0.27 -2.54 2.79
N LEU A 44 0.02 -1.88 1.65
CA LEU A 44 -1.18 -2.15 0.84
C LEU A 44 -1.23 -3.60 0.34
N LEU A 45 -0.10 -4.15 -0.12
CA LEU A 45 -0.04 -5.55 -0.55
C LEU A 45 -0.37 -6.50 0.60
N GLN A 46 0.19 -6.27 1.79
CA GLN A 46 -0.13 -7.07 2.97
C GLN A 46 -1.60 -6.93 3.38
N LEU A 47 -2.18 -5.74 3.28
CA LEU A 47 -3.60 -5.54 3.55
C LEU A 47 -4.48 -6.34 2.57
N CYS A 48 -4.16 -6.35 1.28
CA CYS A 48 -4.94 -7.11 0.30
C CYS A 48 -4.72 -8.63 0.35
N VAL A 49 -3.54 -9.08 0.77
CA VAL A 49 -3.19 -10.52 0.81
C VAL A 49 -3.52 -11.16 2.17
N GLU A 50 -3.26 -10.46 3.27
CA GLU A 50 -3.38 -10.98 4.64
C GLU A 50 -4.66 -10.55 5.34
N SER A 51 -5.21 -9.38 5.01
CA SER A 51 -6.50 -8.93 5.56
C SER A 51 -7.61 -9.33 4.59
N VAL A 52 -8.71 -9.88 5.10
CA VAL A 52 -9.90 -10.29 4.32
C VAL A 52 -10.66 -9.07 3.75
N ARG A 53 -10.04 -7.89 3.76
CA ARG A 53 -10.69 -6.66 3.31
C ARG A 53 -10.83 -6.65 1.80
N ASP A 54 -11.96 -6.10 1.38
CA ASP A 54 -12.34 -6.00 -0.01
C ASP A 54 -11.28 -5.17 -0.78
N PRO A 55 -10.54 -5.77 -1.74
CA PRO A 55 -9.64 -5.03 -2.61
C PRO A 55 -10.34 -3.90 -3.37
N GLY A 56 -11.67 -3.94 -3.49
CA GLY A 56 -12.49 -2.87 -4.05
C GLY A 56 -12.35 -1.53 -3.32
N LEU A 57 -11.98 -1.52 -2.03
CA LEU A 57 -11.76 -0.27 -1.30
C LEU A 57 -10.54 0.49 -1.83
N LEU A 58 -9.42 -0.22 -2.09
CA LEU A 58 -8.23 0.39 -2.69
C LEU A 58 -8.50 0.92 -4.11
N VAL A 59 -9.37 0.24 -4.87
CA VAL A 59 -9.80 0.71 -6.19
C VAL A 59 -10.69 1.96 -6.06
N SER A 60 -11.63 1.97 -5.11
CA SER A 60 -12.52 3.10 -4.85
C SER A 60 -11.76 4.34 -4.38
N GLU A 61 -10.69 4.17 -3.61
CA GLU A 61 -9.79 5.25 -3.17
C GLU A 61 -8.81 5.70 -4.28
N GLY A 62 -8.94 5.17 -5.50
CA GLY A 62 -8.10 5.60 -6.63
C GLY A 62 -6.66 5.09 -6.55
N GLY A 63 -6.40 3.95 -5.91
CA GLY A 63 -5.04 3.40 -5.81
C GLY A 63 -4.43 2.90 -7.11
N ILE A 64 -5.22 2.66 -8.17
CA ILE A 64 -4.72 2.07 -9.43
C ILE A 64 -3.72 2.99 -10.16
N PRO A 65 -4.03 4.26 -10.48
CA PRO A 65 -3.08 5.12 -11.20
C PRO A 65 -1.73 5.29 -10.49
N PRO A 66 -1.67 5.50 -9.16
CA PRO A 66 -0.41 5.58 -8.42
C PRO A 66 0.41 4.28 -8.46
N LEU A 67 -0.26 3.13 -8.37
CA LEU A 67 0.40 1.82 -8.46
C LEU A 67 0.97 1.57 -9.87
N VAL A 68 0.25 1.98 -10.92
CA VAL A 68 0.76 1.92 -12.30
C VAL A 68 1.96 2.85 -12.47
N ALA A 69 1.89 4.08 -11.96
CA ALA A 69 3.03 4.99 -12.00
C ALA A 69 4.25 4.41 -11.25
N LEU A 70 4.02 3.78 -10.10
CA LEU A 70 5.05 3.14 -9.29
C LEU A 70 5.67 1.91 -9.97
N SER A 71 4.90 1.12 -10.73
CA SER A 71 5.46 -0.01 -11.50
C SER A 71 6.42 0.45 -12.62
N HIS A 72 6.25 1.67 -13.11
CA HIS A 72 7.16 2.25 -14.11
C HIS A 72 8.33 3.01 -13.50
N THR A 73 8.12 3.74 -12.40
CA THR A 73 9.10 4.71 -11.86
C THR A 73 9.77 4.30 -10.54
N GLY A 74 9.22 3.30 -9.84
CA GLY A 74 9.69 2.88 -8.52
C GLY A 74 11.03 2.12 -8.52
N SER A 75 11.52 1.82 -7.30
CA SER A 75 12.64 0.89 -7.12
C SER A 75 12.28 -0.51 -7.65
N VAL A 76 13.26 -1.36 -7.99
CA VAL A 76 13.00 -2.75 -8.43
C VAL A 76 12.06 -3.50 -7.47
N ARG A 77 12.18 -3.23 -6.17
CA ARG A 77 11.33 -3.81 -5.13
C ARG A 77 9.93 -3.23 -5.09
N ALA A 78 9.79 -1.91 -5.27
CA ALA A 78 8.50 -1.24 -5.33
C ALA A 78 7.73 -1.65 -6.60
N LYS A 79 8.42 -1.78 -7.74
CA LYS A 79 7.84 -2.23 -9.01
C LYS A 79 7.22 -3.62 -8.90
N HIS A 80 7.99 -4.60 -8.41
CA HIS A 80 7.48 -5.96 -8.21
C HIS A 80 6.24 -5.98 -7.31
N LYS A 81 6.25 -5.23 -6.19
CA LYS A 81 5.10 -5.18 -5.27
C LYS A 81 3.88 -4.52 -5.91
N ALA A 82 4.09 -3.43 -6.66
CA ALA A 82 3.03 -2.75 -7.37
C ALA A 82 2.40 -3.67 -8.44
N GLU A 83 3.21 -4.41 -9.19
CA GLU A 83 2.74 -5.39 -10.17
C GLU A 83 1.96 -6.54 -9.52
N THR A 84 2.45 -7.09 -8.40
CA THR A 84 1.71 -8.11 -7.64
C THR A 84 0.37 -7.57 -7.16
N LEU A 85 0.35 -6.36 -6.59
CA LEU A 85 -0.87 -5.74 -6.08
C LEU A 85 -1.86 -5.44 -7.19
N LEU A 86 -1.42 -4.88 -8.32
CA LEU A 86 -2.26 -4.68 -9.50
C LEU A 86 -2.82 -5.99 -10.05
N GLY A 87 -2.08 -7.09 -9.94
CA GLY A 87 -2.58 -8.43 -10.28
C GLY A 87 -3.69 -8.92 -9.35
N TYR A 88 -3.67 -8.51 -8.08
CA TYR A 88 -4.70 -8.82 -7.09
C TYR A 88 -5.99 -7.99 -7.25
N LEU A 89 -5.90 -6.82 -7.90
CA LEU A 89 -7.02 -5.90 -8.13
C LEU A 89 -7.76 -6.14 -9.46
N ARG A 90 -7.34 -7.14 -10.25
CA ARG A 90 -7.95 -7.52 -11.53
C ARG A 90 -8.98 -8.62 -11.36
#